data_AF-A0A7X3XJL5-F1
#
_entry.id   AF-A0A7X3XJL5-F1
#
_cell.length_a   1.000
_cell.length_b   1.000
_cell.length_c   1.000
_cell.angle_alpha   90.00
_cell.angle_beta   90.00
_cell.angle_gamma   90.00
#
_symmetry.space_group_name_H-M   'P 1'
#
loop_
_entity.id
_entity.type
_entity.pdbx_description
1 polymer ?
#
loop_
_entity_poly.entity_id
_entity_poly.type
_entity_poly.pdbx_seq_one_letter_code
_entity_poly.pdbx_strand_id
1 'polypeptide(L)'
;MGILQCGSRFAGNVFLFAALVFAIPFAAQADPAGYKTFSRFAPHHGQDVEGGIWYPAFGSGRETTISENAAFYGVTVSEDAPMADGGHPLVLLSHGLGGHFYSLAWLAAGLAERGAIVIAVNHPNSTLLEILTLRQRLITGHGFRI
;
A
#
# COMPACT_ATOMS: atom_id res chain seq x y z
N MET A 1 26.59 37.42 -65.86
CA MET A 1 25.41 36.54 -65.79
C MET A 1 25.91 35.19 -65.28
N GLY A 2 25.87 34.79 -64.02
CA GLY A 2 25.27 35.26 -62.77
C GLY A 2 25.13 34.00 -61.89
N ILE A 3 25.43 34.12 -60.58
CA ILE A 3 24.92 33.34 -59.42
C ILE A 3 25.12 31.79 -59.42
N LEU A 4 25.45 31.04 -58.35
CA LEU A 4 25.60 31.23 -56.89
C LEU A 4 26.28 29.95 -56.32
N GLN A 5 27.10 30.10 -55.28
CA GLN A 5 27.36 29.07 -54.25
C GLN A 5 26.11 28.91 -53.35
N CYS A 6 25.78 27.69 -52.93
CA CYS A 6 25.03 27.39 -51.68
C CYS A 6 25.11 25.86 -51.42
N GLY A 7 25.78 25.36 -50.36
CA GLY A 7 25.20 25.13 -49.02
C GLY A 7 24.35 23.84 -49.03
N SER A 8 24.49 22.84 -48.15
CA SER A 8 24.98 22.80 -46.79
C SER A 8 25.08 21.33 -46.33
N ARG A 9 26.03 21.05 -45.43
CA ARG A 9 26.24 19.77 -44.76
C ARG A 9 25.34 19.70 -43.53
N PHE A 10 24.16 19.09 -43.59
CA PHE A 10 23.30 18.89 -42.40
C PHE A 10 22.42 17.64 -42.57
N ALA A 11 22.99 16.45 -42.44
CA ALA A 11 22.19 15.20 -42.48
C ALA A 11 22.53 14.19 -41.38
N GLY A 12 23.51 14.47 -40.51
CA GLY A 12 24.08 13.43 -39.64
C GLY A 12 23.49 13.26 -38.24
N ASN A 13 22.91 14.31 -37.63
CA ASN A 13 22.74 14.32 -36.15
C ASN A 13 21.30 14.33 -35.62
N VAL A 14 20.27 14.31 -36.47
CA VAL A 14 18.87 14.41 -35.98
C VAL A 14 18.35 13.08 -35.42
N PHE A 15 18.85 11.93 -35.90
CA PHE A 15 18.39 10.63 -35.43
C PHE A 15 19.00 10.17 -34.10
N LEU A 16 20.14 10.74 -33.68
CA LEU A 16 20.80 10.32 -32.44
C LEU A 16 20.19 11.00 -31.18
N PHE A 17 19.46 12.10 -31.34
CA PHE A 17 18.80 12.80 -30.22
C PHE A 17 17.42 12.21 -29.87
N ALA A 18 16.74 11.56 -30.81
CA ALA A 18 15.39 11.03 -30.60
C ALA A 18 15.36 9.77 -29.71
N ALA A 19 16.45 9.00 -29.65
CA ALA A 19 16.54 7.79 -28.84
C ALA A 19 16.81 8.05 -27.35
N LEU A 20 17.28 9.25 -26.97
CA LEU A 20 17.66 9.55 -25.58
C LEU A 20 16.49 10.01 -24.69
N VAL A 21 15.36 10.39 -25.28
CA VAL A 21 14.19 10.93 -24.52
C VAL A 21 13.28 9.82 -24.00
N PHE A 22 13.33 8.61 -24.56
CA PHE A 22 12.47 7.48 -24.15
C PHE A 22 12.95 6.70 -22.91
N ALA A 23 14.11 7.05 -22.36
CA ALA A 23 14.73 6.33 -21.25
C ALA A 23 14.82 7.16 -19.96
N ILE A 24 13.93 8.14 -19.75
CA ILE A 24 13.72 8.71 -18.43
C ILE A 24 12.71 7.82 -17.72
N PRO A 25 13.12 6.87 -16.85
CA PRO A 25 12.20 6.37 -15.85
C PRO A 25 11.70 7.61 -15.08
N PHE A 26 10.42 7.94 -15.26
CA PHE A 26 9.71 8.79 -14.32
C PHE A 26 9.68 7.98 -13.02
N ALA A 27 10.73 8.14 -12.20
CA ALA A 27 10.64 7.84 -10.79
C ALA A 27 9.69 8.89 -10.24
N ALA A 28 8.38 8.66 -10.37
CA ALA A 28 7.43 9.29 -9.50
C ALA A 28 7.96 9.02 -8.09
N GLN A 29 8.36 10.07 -7.35
CA GLN A 29 8.45 9.91 -5.91
C GLN A 29 7.07 9.41 -5.49
N ALA A 30 7.01 8.14 -5.12
CA ALA A 30 5.80 7.61 -4.54
C ALA A 30 5.68 8.33 -3.19
N ASP A 31 4.71 9.24 -3.10
CA ASP A 31 4.30 9.77 -1.81
C ASP A 31 3.98 8.58 -0.88
N PRO A 32 4.19 8.71 0.44
CA PRO A 32 3.85 7.64 1.38
C PRO A 32 2.43 7.14 1.12
N ALA A 33 2.23 5.82 1.19
CA ALA A 33 0.92 5.22 0.96
C ALA A 33 -0.15 5.90 1.81
N GLY A 34 -1.28 6.23 1.20
CA GLY A 34 -2.46 6.66 1.92
C GLY A 34 -2.93 5.54 2.84
N TYR A 35 -3.42 5.88 4.03
CA TYR A 35 -3.81 4.88 5.03
C TYR A 35 -5.11 5.22 5.76
N LYS A 36 -6.00 4.22 5.89
CA LYS A 36 -7.24 4.29 6.68
C LYS A 36 -7.55 2.95 7.34
N THR A 37 -8.16 2.99 8.52
CA THR A 37 -8.78 1.82 9.15
C THR A 37 -10.28 1.75 8.85
N PHE A 38 -10.85 0.57 8.99
CA PHE A 38 -12.29 0.37 8.98
C PHE A 38 -12.72 -0.69 9.98
N SER A 39 -14.00 -0.64 10.34
CA SER A 39 -14.71 -1.70 11.04
C SER A 39 -16.03 -1.97 10.30
N ARG A 40 -16.35 -3.23 10.03
CA ARG A 40 -17.57 -3.65 9.33
C ARG A 40 -18.17 -4.91 9.94
N PHE A 41 -19.47 -4.90 10.14
CA PHE A 41 -20.21 -6.08 10.60
C PHE A 41 -20.11 -7.21 9.59
N ALA A 42 -19.65 -8.38 10.04
CA ALA A 42 -19.55 -9.59 9.24
C ALA A 42 -20.60 -10.61 9.73
N PRO A 43 -21.75 -10.76 9.03
CA PRO A 43 -22.85 -11.60 9.50
C PRO A 43 -22.46 -13.06 9.76
N HIS A 44 -21.55 -13.60 8.95
CA HIS A 44 -21.05 -14.97 9.10
C HIS A 44 -20.15 -15.18 10.33
N HIS A 45 -19.63 -14.10 10.92
CA HIS A 45 -18.90 -14.12 12.18
C HIS A 45 -19.75 -13.65 13.37
N GLY A 46 -20.90 -13.02 13.13
CA GLY A 46 -21.77 -12.49 14.18
C GLY A 46 -21.18 -11.31 14.96
N GLN A 47 -20.13 -10.67 14.43
CA GLN A 47 -19.44 -9.54 15.05
C GLN A 47 -18.78 -8.65 13.97
N ASP A 48 -18.29 -7.49 14.40
CA ASP A 48 -17.51 -6.59 13.54
C ASP A 48 -16.12 -7.15 13.25
N VAL A 49 -15.63 -6.87 12.03
CA VAL A 49 -14.27 -7.15 11.58
C VAL A 49 -13.56 -5.84 11.30
N GLU A 50 -12.40 -5.68 11.92
CA GLU A 50 -11.52 -4.52 11.72
C GLU A 50 -10.49 -4.79 10.63
N GLY A 51 -10.06 -3.73 9.95
CA GLY A 51 -9.03 -3.83 8.93
C GLY A 51 -8.36 -2.50 8.61
N GLY A 52 -7.35 -2.58 7.76
CA GLY A 52 -6.60 -1.46 7.21
C GLY A 52 -6.67 -1.43 5.69
N ILE A 53 -6.68 -0.23 5.12
CA ILE A 53 -6.63 0.05 3.69
C ILE A 53 -5.40 0.91 3.45
N TRP A 54 -4.49 0.42 2.60
CA TRP A 54 -3.40 1.19 2.04
C TRP A 54 -3.71 1.47 0.58
N TYR A 55 -3.47 2.70 0.13
CA TYR A 55 -3.82 3.10 -1.23
C TYR A 55 -2.82 4.10 -1.80
N PRO A 56 -2.71 4.21 -3.13
CA PRO A 56 -1.85 5.20 -3.76
C PRO A 56 -2.42 6.58 -3.45
N ALA A 57 -1.60 7.50 -2.95
CA ALA A 57 -2.05 8.81 -2.47
C ALA A 57 -1.25 9.95 -3.10
N PHE A 58 -1.81 11.16 -3.06
CA PHE A 58 -1.08 12.39 -3.31
C PHE A 58 -0.69 13.05 -1.97
N GLY A 59 0.55 13.51 -1.86
CA GLY A 59 1.27 13.87 -0.62
C GLY A 59 0.75 15.05 0.20
N SER A 60 -0.55 15.27 0.27
CA SER A 60 -1.20 16.30 1.09
C SER A 60 -1.80 15.78 2.39
N GLY A 61 -1.58 14.51 2.76
CA GLY A 61 -2.04 13.95 4.03
C GLY A 61 -1.06 14.17 5.19
N ARG A 62 -1.47 13.79 6.39
CA ARG A 62 -0.62 13.82 7.59
C ARG A 62 0.24 12.56 7.63
N GLU A 63 1.54 12.71 7.52
CA GLU A 63 2.45 11.58 7.67
C GLU A 63 2.47 11.06 9.11
N THR A 64 2.49 9.73 9.24
CA THR A 64 2.66 9.04 10.51
C THR A 64 3.38 7.72 10.30
N THR A 65 4.15 7.29 11.29
CA THR A 65 4.77 5.97 11.27
C THR A 65 3.88 4.98 12.01
N ILE A 66 3.53 3.86 11.36
CA ILE A 66 2.75 2.77 11.93
C ILE A 66 3.56 1.47 12.01
N SER A 67 3.10 0.54 12.85
CA SER A 67 3.59 -0.84 12.93
C SER A 67 5.07 -1.02 13.34
N GLU A 68 5.73 0.02 13.86
CA GLU A 68 7.05 -0.08 14.49
C GLU A 68 7.00 -1.02 15.68
N ASN A 69 7.93 -1.97 15.75
CA ASN A 69 8.07 -2.89 16.88
C ASN A 69 9.47 -3.50 16.94
N ALA A 70 9.74 -4.35 17.95
CA ALA A 70 11.04 -4.95 18.15
C ALA A 70 11.56 -5.84 16.99
N ALA A 71 10.68 -6.29 16.10
CA ALA A 71 11.03 -7.14 14.96
C ALA A 71 11.04 -6.39 13.61
N PHE A 72 10.30 -5.28 13.47
CA PHE A 72 10.15 -4.56 12.20
C PHE A 72 10.21 -3.05 12.39
N TYR A 73 10.93 -2.39 11.48
CA TYR A 73 10.85 -0.94 11.32
C TYR A 73 9.42 -0.53 10.94
N GLY A 74 9.01 0.59 11.50
CA GLY A 74 7.75 1.23 11.19
C GLY A 74 7.73 1.75 9.76
N VAL A 75 6.51 1.95 9.29
CA VAL A 75 6.24 2.35 7.91
C VAL A 75 5.57 3.71 7.94
N THR A 76 6.14 4.66 7.20
CA THR A 76 5.52 5.98 7.03
C THR A 76 4.35 5.85 6.08
N VAL A 77 3.18 6.31 6.52
CA VAL A 77 1.94 6.37 5.74
C VAL A 77 1.35 7.76 5.85
N SER A 78 0.53 8.15 4.87
CA SER A 78 -0.16 9.43 4.83
C SER A 78 -1.63 9.25 5.23
N GLU A 79 -2.00 9.69 6.42
CA GLU A 79 -3.40 9.71 6.86
C GLU A 79 -4.15 10.87 6.21
N ASP A 80 -5.42 10.66 5.90
CA ASP A 80 -6.31 11.65 5.26
C ASP A 80 -5.86 12.16 3.89
N ALA A 81 -4.81 11.58 3.31
CA ALA A 81 -4.39 11.90 1.96
C ALA A 81 -5.48 11.51 0.94
N PRO A 82 -5.73 12.35 -0.07
CA PRO A 82 -6.60 11.97 -1.18
C PRO A 82 -5.97 10.79 -1.95
N MET A 83 -6.81 9.85 -2.36
CA MET A 83 -6.40 8.74 -3.22
C MET A 83 -5.98 9.28 -4.59
N ALA A 84 -4.98 8.67 -5.19
CA ALA A 84 -4.55 8.99 -6.55
C ALA A 84 -5.66 8.66 -7.56
N ASP A 85 -5.70 9.40 -8.67
CA ASP A 85 -6.65 9.15 -9.74
C ASP A 85 -6.24 7.90 -10.55
N GLY A 86 -7.25 7.18 -11.07
CA GLY A 86 -7.06 6.08 -12.01
C GLY A 86 -7.56 4.73 -11.52
N GLY A 87 -7.27 3.69 -12.31
CA GLY A 87 -7.59 2.30 -11.97
C GLY A 87 -6.42 1.67 -11.21
N HIS A 88 -6.72 1.04 -10.07
CA HIS A 88 -5.72 0.40 -9.22
C HIS A 88 -6.04 -1.09 -9.03
N PRO A 89 -5.05 -2.00 -9.13
CA PRO A 89 -5.26 -3.39 -8.76
C PRO A 89 -5.59 -3.48 -7.26
N LEU A 90 -6.48 -4.40 -6.91
CA LEU A 90 -6.85 -4.68 -5.53
C LEU A 90 -6.10 -5.92 -5.02
N VAL A 91 -5.42 -5.79 -3.88
CA VAL A 91 -4.74 -6.88 -3.18
C VAL A 91 -5.38 -7.08 -1.82
N LEU A 92 -5.75 -8.31 -1.49
CA LEU A 92 -6.24 -8.69 -0.17
C LEU A 92 -5.14 -9.42 0.60
N LEU A 93 -4.84 -8.96 1.82
CA LEU A 93 -3.86 -9.57 2.70
C LEU A 93 -4.54 -10.22 3.90
N SER A 94 -4.14 -11.46 4.16
CA SER A 94 -4.52 -12.22 5.35
C SER A 94 -3.29 -12.40 6.23
N HIS A 95 -3.44 -12.17 7.53
CA HIS A 95 -2.38 -12.39 8.48
C HIS A 95 -2.32 -13.88 8.91
N GLY A 96 -1.15 -14.32 9.37
CA GLY A 96 -1.01 -15.64 9.99
C GLY A 96 -1.66 -15.71 11.38
N LEU A 97 -1.68 -16.91 11.98
CA LEU A 97 -2.17 -17.11 13.35
C LEU A 97 -1.39 -16.25 14.34
N GLY A 98 -2.09 -15.51 15.22
CA GLY A 98 -1.45 -14.58 16.16
C GLY A 98 -1.06 -13.25 15.54
N GLY A 99 -1.42 -13.01 14.28
CA GLY A 99 -1.21 -11.75 13.59
C GLY A 99 -2.31 -10.72 13.85
N HIS A 100 -2.20 -9.62 13.12
CA HIS A 100 -3.13 -8.50 13.06
C HIS A 100 -3.05 -7.90 11.65
N PHE A 101 -4.02 -7.08 11.23
CA PHE A 101 -3.95 -6.40 9.92
C PHE A 101 -2.71 -5.48 9.78
N TYR A 102 -2.06 -5.11 10.88
CA TYR A 102 -0.78 -4.37 10.91
C TYR A 102 0.46 -5.25 10.68
N SER A 103 0.37 -6.57 10.82
CA SER A 103 1.53 -7.48 10.76
C SER A 103 2.27 -7.44 9.42
N LEU A 104 1.57 -7.08 8.34
CA LEU A 104 2.12 -6.97 6.98
C LEU A 104 2.04 -5.53 6.45
N ALA A 105 2.01 -4.52 7.33
CA ALA A 105 1.90 -3.12 6.93
C ALA A 105 3.02 -2.65 5.99
N TRP A 106 4.25 -3.16 6.18
CA TRP A 106 5.40 -2.86 5.30
C TRP A 106 5.17 -3.34 3.87
N LEU A 107 4.55 -4.51 3.71
CA LEU A 107 4.20 -5.06 2.40
C LEU A 107 3.02 -4.29 1.81
N ALA A 108 2.00 -4.00 2.62
CA ALA A 108 0.81 -3.27 2.18
C ALA A 108 1.16 -1.85 1.67
N ALA A 109 1.96 -1.10 2.43
CA ALA A 109 2.42 0.23 2.02
C ALA A 109 3.29 0.16 0.75
N GLY A 110 4.25 -0.77 0.69
CA GLY A 110 5.12 -0.91 -0.48
C GLY A 110 4.36 -1.27 -1.76
N LEU A 111 3.29 -2.06 -1.67
CA LEU A 111 2.40 -2.35 -2.79
C LEU A 111 1.55 -1.12 -3.16
N ALA A 112 1.09 -0.35 -2.18
CA ALA A 112 0.30 0.86 -2.40
C ALA A 112 1.11 2.01 -3.02
N GLU A 113 2.35 2.22 -2.58
CA GLU A 113 3.33 3.11 -3.21
C GLU A 113 3.60 2.73 -4.68
N ARG A 114 3.36 1.47 -5.06
CA ARG A 114 3.49 0.95 -6.43
C ARG A 114 2.17 0.95 -7.20
N GLY A 115 1.11 1.56 -6.65
CA GLY A 115 -0.14 1.78 -7.37
C GLY A 115 -1.27 0.81 -7.05
N ALA A 116 -1.12 -0.10 -6.08
CA ALA A 116 -2.19 -1.02 -5.67
C ALA A 116 -3.06 -0.44 -4.54
N ILE A 117 -4.33 -0.82 -4.49
CA ILE A 117 -5.13 -0.71 -3.26
C ILE A 117 -4.94 -2.02 -2.50
N VAL A 118 -4.53 -1.94 -1.24
CA VAL A 118 -4.30 -3.12 -0.39
C VAL A 118 -5.24 -3.07 0.80
N ILE A 119 -5.97 -4.16 1.02
CA ILE A 119 -6.86 -4.31 2.16
C ILE A 119 -6.36 -5.48 3.01
N ALA A 120 -6.12 -5.23 4.30
CA ALA A 120 -5.84 -6.27 5.28
C ALA A 120 -6.95 -6.30 6.33
N VAL A 121 -7.31 -7.49 6.82
CA VAL A 121 -8.38 -7.69 7.80
C VAL A 121 -7.89 -8.49 8.99
N ASN A 122 -8.45 -8.20 10.16
CA ASN A 122 -8.38 -9.10 11.30
C ASN A 122 -9.34 -10.26 11.08
N HIS A 123 -8.91 -11.47 11.43
CA HIS A 123 -9.72 -12.66 11.31
C HIS A 123 -10.16 -13.14 12.70
N PRO A 124 -11.48 -13.21 12.96
CA PRO A 124 -12.01 -13.75 14.20
C PRO A 124 -11.38 -15.09 14.57
N ASN A 125 -11.04 -15.24 15.85
CA ASN A 125 -10.39 -16.39 16.48
C ASN A 125 -8.94 -16.65 16.05
N SER A 126 -8.33 -15.82 15.19
CA SER A 126 -6.91 -15.97 14.80
C SER A 126 -6.06 -14.71 15.02
N THR A 127 -6.69 -13.57 15.32
CA THR A 127 -6.00 -12.34 15.71
C THR A 127 -5.43 -12.44 17.13
N LEU A 128 -4.25 -11.85 17.37
CA LEU A 128 -3.46 -12.02 18.61
C LEU A 128 -4.28 -11.88 19.90
N LEU A 129 -5.03 -10.78 20.04
CA LEU A 129 -5.77 -10.49 21.27
C LEU A 129 -6.85 -11.54 21.53
N GLU A 130 -7.49 -12.05 20.49
CA GLU A 130 -8.54 -13.07 20.55
C GLU A 130 -7.99 -14.45 20.92
N ILE A 131 -6.81 -14.82 20.41
CA ILE A 131 -6.12 -16.06 20.81
C ILE A 131 -5.80 -16.03 22.31
N LEU A 132 -5.35 -14.89 22.81
CA LEU A 132 -5.06 -14.73 24.24
C LEU A 132 -6.36 -14.79 25.06
N THR A 133 -7.46 -14.23 24.56
CA THR A 133 -8.76 -14.34 25.26
C THR A 133 -9.31 -15.76 25.25
N LEU A 134 -9.17 -16.50 24.14
CA LEU A 134 -9.56 -17.91 24.04
C LEU A 134 -8.74 -18.80 24.97
N ARG A 135 -7.40 -18.59 25.04
CA ARG A 135 -6.57 -19.30 26.02
C ARG A 135 -7.01 -19.01 27.45
N GLN A 136 -7.30 -17.76 27.78
CA GLN A 136 -7.75 -17.42 29.12
C GLN A 136 -9.08 -18.10 29.46
N ARG A 137 -10.05 -18.13 28.52
CA ARG A 137 -11.35 -18.80 28.70
C ARG A 137 -11.23 -20.32 28.86
N LEU A 138 -10.33 -20.95 28.12
CA LEU A 138 -10.05 -22.39 28.25
C LEU A 138 -9.37 -22.71 29.60
N ILE A 139 -8.53 -21.83 30.11
CA ILE A 139 -7.83 -22.00 31.40
C ILE A 139 -8.76 -21.71 32.59
N THR A 140 -9.65 -20.71 32.50
CA THR A 140 -10.55 -20.33 33.60
C THR A 140 -11.89 -21.08 33.63
N GLY A 141 -12.08 -22.07 32.76
CA GLY A 141 -13.24 -22.98 32.79
C GLY A 141 -14.60 -22.34 32.50
N HIS A 142 -14.64 -21.09 32.02
CA HIS A 142 -15.88 -20.42 31.64
C HIS A 142 -16.25 -20.83 30.21
N GLY A 143 -16.62 -22.10 30.08
CA GLY A 143 -16.87 -22.80 28.84
C GLY A 143 -18.07 -22.27 28.06
N PHE A 144 -17.83 -22.14 26.76
CA PHE A 144 -18.76 -22.22 25.64
C PHE A 144 -20.09 -22.92 25.98
N ARG A 145 -21.18 -22.15 26.04
CA ARG A 145 -22.54 -22.68 25.87
C ARG A 145 -22.89 -22.56 24.40
N ILE A 146 -23.08 -23.72 23.76
CA ILE A 146 -23.75 -23.87 22.46
C ILE A 146 -25.17 -23.32 22.50
#